data_AF-A0A3D4I0B5-F1
#
_entry.id   AF-A0A3D4I0B5-F1
#
_cell.length_a   1.000
_cell.length_b   1.000
_cell.length_c   1.000
_cell.angle_alpha   90.00
_cell.angle_beta   90.00
_cell.angle_gamma   90.00
#
_symmetry.space_group_name_H-M   'P 1'
#
loop_
_entity.id
_entity.type
_entity.pdbx_description
1 polymer ?
#
loop_
_entity_poly.entity_id
_entity_poly.type
_entity_poly.pdbx_seq_one_letter_code
_entity_poly.pdbx_strand_id
1 'polypeptide(L)' 'MSVTVTHAEGEKCARCWIYSDTVGSDPEHPDICGRCAGVLKQI' A
#
# COMPACT_ATOMS: atom_id res chain seq x y z
N MET A 1 21.07 20.86 -12.53
CA MET A 1 20.43 19.85 -11.66
C MET A 1 19.21 19.33 -12.41
N SER A 2 19.18 18.05 -12.74
CA SER A 2 18.00 17.38 -13.29
C SER A 2 17.32 16.56 -12.21
N VAL A 3 15.98 16.58 -12.20
CA VAL A 3 15.15 15.75 -11.32
C VAL A 3 14.38 14.81 -12.23
N THR A 4 14.44 13.51 -11.94
CA THR A 4 13.70 12.49 -12.69
C THR A 4 12.57 11.97 -11.81
N VAL A 5 11.36 11.95 -12.38
CA VAL A 5 10.16 11.44 -11.71
C VAL A 5 9.69 10.22 -12.50
N THR A 6 9.49 9.11 -11.81
CA THR A 6 8.98 7.86 -12.37
C THR A 6 7.78 7.38 -11.55
N HIS A 7 6.97 6.52 -12.15
CA HIS A 7 5.92 5.82 -11.40
C HIS A 7 6.53 4.95 -10.30
N ALA A 8 5.86 4.93 -9.15
CA ALA A 8 6.18 4.01 -8.07
C ALA A 8 5.71 2.60 -8.42
N GLU A 9 6.46 1.59 -7.97
CA GLU A 9 6.13 0.18 -8.15
C GLU A 9 5.03 -0.28 -7.18
N GLY A 10 4.34 -1.36 -7.54
CA GLY A 10 3.24 -1.94 -6.76
C GLY A 10 1.89 -1.28 -7.00
N GLU A 11 0.97 -1.46 -6.06
CA GLU A 11 -0.41 -0.94 -6.15
C GLU A 11 -0.68 0.12 -5.10
N LYS A 12 -1.61 1.03 -5.41
CA LYS A 12 -2.01 2.10 -4.50
C LYS A 12 -2.89 1.56 -3.38
N CYS A 13 -2.43 1.66 -2.14
CA CYS A 13 -3.23 1.33 -0.96
C CYS A 13 -4.43 2.28 -0.81
N ALA A 14 -5.64 1.75 -0.67
CA ALA A 14 -6.86 2.54 -0.52
C ALA A 14 -6.90 3.38 0.78
N ARG A 15 -6.19 2.95 1.83
CA ARG A 15 -6.20 3.61 3.16
C ARG A 15 -5.14 4.69 3.33
N CYS A 16 -3.88 4.41 2.97
CA CYS A 16 -2.76 5.36 3.17
C CYS A 16 -2.27 6.02 1.88
N TRP A 17 -2.80 5.63 0.72
CA TRP A 17 -2.47 6.17 -0.61
C TRP A 17 -1.01 6.02 -1.05
N ILE A 18 -0.22 5.24 -0.32
CA ILE A 18 1.14 4.85 -0.70
C ILE A 18 1.06 3.66 -1.65
N TYR A 19 1.91 3.67 -2.69
CA TYR A 19 2.14 2.51 -3.54
C TYR A 19 2.98 1.47 -2.80
N SER A 20 2.52 0.23 -2.79
CA SER A 20 3.21 -0.87 -2.12
C SER A 20 2.88 -2.20 -2.78
N ASP A 21 3.88 -3.06 -2.91
CA ASP A 21 3.70 -4.45 -3.37
C ASP A 21 2.98 -5.34 -2.35
N THR A 22 2.70 -4.81 -1.16
CA THR A 22 1.99 -5.53 -0.09
C THR A 22 0.49 -5.25 -0.06
N VAL A 23 -0.04 -4.47 -1.01
CA VAL A 23 -1.49 -4.32 -1.18
C VAL A 23 -2.08 -5.69 -1.54
N GLY A 24 -3.15 -6.07 -0.86
CA GLY A 24 -3.79 -7.38 -1.05
C GLY A 24 -3.07 -8.56 -0.37
N SER A 25 -2.04 -8.30 0.44
CA SER A 25 -1.40 -9.35 1.24
C SER A 25 -2.32 -9.93 2.32
N ASP A 26 -3.41 -9.23 2.67
CA ASP A 26 -4.37 -9.67 3.67
C ASP A 26 -5.71 -10.05 3.01
N PRO A 27 -6.19 -11.30 3.13
CA PRO A 27 -7.42 -11.73 2.50
C PRO A 27 -8.67 -11.04 3.05
N GLU A 28 -8.64 -10.55 4.30
CA GLU A 28 -9.75 -9.79 4.89
C GLU A 28 -9.80 -8.35 4.36
N HIS A 29 -8.67 -7.84 3.85
CA HIS A 29 -8.54 -6.49 3.34
C HIS A 29 -7.71 -6.44 2.04
N PRO A 30 -8.31 -6.86 0.90
CA PRO A 30 -7.58 -6.98 -0.37
C PRO A 30 -7.11 -5.63 -0.93
N ASP A 31 -7.74 -4.52 -0.57
CA ASP A 31 -7.47 -3.19 -1.16
C ASP A 31 -6.45 -2.35 -0.36
N ILE A 32 -5.84 -2.91 0.69
CA ILE A 32 -4.90 -2.19 1.56
C ILE A 32 -3.56 -2.91 1.69
N CYS A 33 -2.51 -2.15 1.98
CA CYS A 33 -1.18 -2.69 2.24
C CYS A 33 -1.09 -3.42 3.59
N GLY A 34 -0.16 -4.36 3.71
CA GLY A 34 0.04 -5.17 4.91
C GLY A 34 0.22 -4.35 6.20
N ARG A 35 0.84 -3.17 6.12
CA ARG A 35 0.94 -2.22 7.24
C ARG A 35 -0.44 -1.75 7.71
N CYS A 36 -1.29 -1.37 6.77
CA CYS A 36 -2.65 -0.91 7.07
C CYS A 36 -3.51 -2.05 7.61
N ALA A 37 -3.38 -3.26 7.06
CA ALA A 37 -4.07 -4.45 7.57
C ALA A 37 -3.66 -4.77 9.01
N GLY A 38 -2.35 -4.73 9.31
CA GLY A 38 -1.85 -4.96 10.67
C GLY A 38 -2.42 -3.99 11.71
N VAL A 39 -2.62 -2.72 11.34
CA VAL A 39 -3.25 -1.73 12.24
C VAL A 39 -4.75 -2.01 12.44
N LEU A 40 -5.46 -2.51 11.42
CA LEU A 40 -6.89 -2.84 11.55
C LEU A 40 -7.11 -4.06 12.45
N LYS A 41 -6.19 -5.04 12.45
CA LYS A 41 -6.25 -6.24 13.30
C LYS A 41 -6.02 -5.98 14.80
N GLN A 42 -5.57 -4.78 15.17
CA GLN A 42 -5.35 -4.38 16.56
C GLN A 42 -6.52 -3.60 17.17
N ILE A 43 -7.63 -3.48 16.44
CA ILE A 43 -8.89 -2.85 16.87
C ILE A 43 -9.92 -3.95 17.07
#